data_AF-A0A953X5Q9-F1
#
_entry.id   AF-A0A953X5Q9-F1
#
_cell.length_a   1.000
_cell.length_b   1.000
_cell.length_c   1.000
_cell.angle_alpha   90.00
_cell.angle_beta   90.00
_cell.angle_gamma   90.00
#
_symmetry.space_group_name_H-M   'P 1'
#
loop_
_entity.id
_entity.type
_entity.pdbx_description
1 polymer ?
#
loop_
_entity_poly.entity_id
_entity_poly.type
_entity_poly.pdbx_seq_one_letter_code
_entity_poly.pdbx_strand_id
1 'polypeptide(L)'
;MAKGSMPVLVGVGQSLSQWDGSAGLTGAPSPLSLMVEASRSALADTGGAGIAGAVDTIAVVRIFEDSVRNAPHPHGHNTNLPGTLARDIGASPARLIYETVGGQSPQALVNEMAAKIHAGEIDCALISGSEANRASKGARRHGVEINWADGADAAYEDRGSGPMMLSREEIKHGLVAPAYFYALFENAIAGREGESRSQHRRAMARLFQPFSATAARNPHAQFPVEHSIDFLATPSRENYEYADPFLKWFIAQDA
;
A
#
# COMPACT_ATOMS: atom_id res chain seq x y z
N MET A 1 -5.79 18.99 -23.31
CA MET A 1 -6.69 19.95 -22.62
C MET A 1 -6.08 21.36 -22.60
N ALA A 2 -6.89 22.40 -22.38
CA ALA A 2 -6.39 23.77 -22.28
C ALA A 2 -5.67 24.00 -20.95
N LYS A 3 -4.55 24.74 -20.97
CA LYS A 3 -3.86 25.20 -19.77
C LYS A 3 -4.81 25.98 -18.86
N GLY A 4 -4.73 25.74 -17.55
CA GLY A 4 -5.60 26.35 -16.55
C GLY A 4 -6.84 25.54 -16.22
N SER A 5 -6.99 24.33 -16.78
CA SER A 5 -8.08 23.41 -16.44
C SER A 5 -8.01 23.01 -14.96
N MET A 6 -9.16 22.92 -14.29
CA MET A 6 -9.19 22.45 -12.90
C MET A 6 -9.18 20.92 -12.85
N PRO A 7 -8.17 20.30 -12.22
CA PRO A 7 -8.17 18.86 -12.02
C PRO A 7 -9.27 18.46 -11.03
N VAL A 8 -9.95 17.36 -11.34
CA VAL A 8 -11.03 16.79 -10.51
C VAL A 8 -10.83 15.28 -10.39
N LEU A 9 -11.11 14.73 -9.20
CA LEU A 9 -11.21 13.27 -9.01
C LEU A 9 -12.63 12.85 -9.39
N VAL A 10 -12.75 11.97 -10.38
CA VAL A 10 -14.04 11.59 -10.98
C VAL A 10 -14.45 10.15 -10.71
N GLY A 11 -13.55 9.32 -10.18
CA GLY A 11 -13.86 7.94 -9.83
C GLY A 11 -12.83 7.37 -8.86
N VAL A 12 -13.30 6.54 -7.94
CA VAL A 12 -12.46 5.82 -6.96
C VAL A 12 -12.84 4.36 -6.89
N GLY A 13 -11.88 3.50 -6.55
CA GLY A 13 -12.12 2.06 -6.49
C GLY A 13 -11.18 1.37 -5.52
N GLN A 14 -11.69 0.35 -4.86
CA GLN A 14 -10.95 -0.49 -3.92
C GLN A 14 -11.23 -1.96 -4.22
N SER A 15 -10.24 -2.82 -4.00
CA SER A 15 -10.37 -4.27 -4.02
C SER A 15 -9.77 -4.84 -2.73
N LEU A 16 -10.35 -5.93 -2.24
CA LEU A 16 -9.86 -6.67 -1.08
C LEU A 16 -10.03 -8.17 -1.36
N SER A 17 -8.99 -8.95 -1.05
CA SER A 17 -9.09 -10.40 -0.97
C SER A 17 -8.78 -10.88 0.44
N GLN A 18 -9.63 -11.77 0.96
CA GLN A 18 -9.41 -12.47 2.22
C GLN A 18 -8.65 -13.80 2.04
N TRP A 19 -8.26 -14.13 0.81
CA TRP A 19 -7.57 -15.37 0.49
C TRP A 19 -6.26 -15.51 1.28
N ASP A 20 -6.05 -16.69 1.86
CA ASP A 20 -4.88 -17.01 2.70
C ASP A 20 -4.29 -18.39 2.42
N GLY A 21 -4.66 -19.02 1.30
CA GLY A 21 -4.14 -20.31 0.87
C GLY A 21 -4.69 -21.53 1.62
N SER A 22 -5.46 -21.36 2.70
CA SER A 22 -6.01 -22.49 3.47
C SER A 22 -6.98 -23.38 2.68
N ALA A 23 -7.65 -22.81 1.67
CA ALA A 23 -8.59 -23.49 0.78
C ALA A 23 -7.97 -23.90 -0.58
N GLY A 24 -6.64 -23.85 -0.72
CA GLY A 24 -5.95 -24.15 -1.97
C GLY A 24 -5.91 -22.97 -2.96
N LEU A 25 -5.67 -23.26 -4.24
CA LEU A 25 -5.35 -22.27 -5.28
C LEU A 25 -6.53 -21.37 -5.69
N THR A 26 -7.76 -21.86 -5.59
CA THR A 26 -8.95 -21.14 -6.09
C THR A 26 -9.10 -19.78 -5.40
N GLY A 27 -9.20 -18.71 -6.20
CA GLY A 27 -9.39 -17.35 -5.70
C GLY A 27 -8.10 -16.66 -5.21
N ALA A 28 -6.92 -17.25 -5.45
CA ALA A 28 -5.64 -16.62 -5.13
C ALA A 28 -5.46 -15.30 -5.89
N PRO A 29 -5.26 -14.16 -5.21
CA PRO A 29 -4.97 -12.90 -5.87
C PRO A 29 -3.49 -12.78 -6.25
N SER A 30 -3.21 -11.92 -7.23
CA SER A 30 -1.90 -11.32 -7.45
C SER A 30 -1.98 -9.81 -7.17
N PRO A 31 -0.84 -9.10 -7.02
CA PRO A 31 -0.86 -7.64 -6.99
C PRO A 31 -1.58 -7.08 -8.23
N LEU A 32 -1.25 -7.58 -9.42
CA LEU A 32 -1.91 -7.17 -10.66
C LEU A 32 -3.43 -7.40 -10.62
N SER A 33 -3.92 -8.55 -10.16
CA SER A 33 -5.37 -8.83 -10.17
C SER A 33 -6.14 -7.89 -9.24
N LEU A 34 -5.60 -7.59 -8.06
CA LEU A 34 -6.20 -6.63 -7.12
C LEU A 34 -6.20 -5.22 -7.69
N MET A 35 -5.10 -4.84 -8.33
CA MET A 35 -4.94 -3.54 -8.99
C MET A 35 -5.92 -3.37 -10.15
N VAL A 36 -6.11 -4.40 -10.98
CA VAL A 36 -7.07 -4.42 -12.10
C VAL A 36 -8.50 -4.31 -11.58
N GLU A 37 -8.88 -5.05 -10.54
CA GLU A 37 -10.22 -4.98 -9.95
C GLU A 37 -10.50 -3.59 -9.38
N ALA A 38 -9.59 -3.04 -8.58
CA ALA A 38 -9.74 -1.68 -8.02
C ALA A 38 -9.83 -0.62 -9.14
N SER A 39 -9.01 -0.75 -10.18
CA SER A 39 -9.00 0.19 -11.31
C SER A 39 -10.28 0.11 -12.14
N ARG A 40 -10.82 -1.10 -12.38
CA ARG A 40 -12.12 -1.28 -13.04
C ARG A 40 -13.25 -0.68 -12.23
N SER A 41 -13.23 -0.84 -10.89
CA SER A 41 -14.19 -0.19 -10.00
C SER A 41 -14.09 1.34 -10.09
N ALA A 42 -12.88 1.90 -10.10
CA ALA A 42 -12.68 3.35 -10.26
C ALA A 42 -13.19 3.87 -11.61
N LEU A 43 -12.94 3.13 -12.70
CA LEU A 43 -13.46 3.46 -14.02
C LEU A 43 -15.00 3.40 -14.06
N ALA A 44 -15.62 2.41 -13.40
CA ALA A 44 -17.07 2.30 -13.31
C ALA A 44 -17.70 3.43 -12.47
N ASP A 45 -17.05 3.83 -11.37
CA ASP A 45 -17.50 4.90 -10.46
C ASP A 45 -17.61 6.26 -11.16
N THR A 46 -16.89 6.46 -12.28
CA THR A 46 -17.04 7.66 -13.11
C THR A 46 -18.42 7.82 -13.75
N GLY A 47 -19.20 6.73 -13.88
CA GLY A 47 -20.46 6.70 -14.63
C GLY A 47 -20.33 6.93 -16.14
N GLY A 48 -19.11 7.08 -16.66
CA GLY A 48 -18.83 7.34 -18.07
C GLY A 48 -18.57 6.07 -18.88
N ALA A 49 -19.07 6.04 -20.12
CA ALA A 49 -18.72 4.98 -21.06
C ALA A 49 -17.36 5.27 -21.72
N GLY A 50 -16.54 4.23 -21.91
CA GLY A 50 -15.28 4.34 -22.66
C GLY A 50 -14.14 5.10 -21.95
N ILE A 51 -14.24 5.36 -20.65
CA ILE A 51 -13.23 6.12 -19.90
C ILE A 51 -11.84 5.48 -19.95
N ALA A 52 -11.75 4.15 -19.99
CA ALA A 52 -10.47 3.45 -20.14
C ALA A 52 -9.67 3.93 -21.38
N GLY A 53 -10.36 4.24 -22.48
CA GLY A 53 -9.73 4.75 -23.70
C GLY A 53 -9.34 6.23 -23.63
N ALA A 54 -9.84 6.97 -22.64
CA ALA A 54 -9.48 8.37 -22.40
C ALA A 54 -8.27 8.51 -21.47
N VAL A 55 -7.92 7.47 -20.69
CA VAL A 55 -6.74 7.48 -19.81
C VAL A 55 -5.47 7.55 -20.65
N ASP A 56 -4.78 8.68 -20.60
CA ASP A 56 -3.52 8.91 -21.32
C ASP A 56 -2.28 8.66 -20.44
N THR A 57 -2.47 8.60 -19.12
CA THR A 57 -1.40 8.42 -18.15
C THR A 57 -1.82 7.43 -17.06
N ILE A 58 -1.00 6.41 -16.80
CA ILE A 58 -1.16 5.52 -15.65
C ILE A 58 0.07 5.63 -14.78
N ALA A 59 -0.15 5.87 -13.49
CA ALA A 59 0.90 5.83 -12.47
C ALA A 59 0.60 4.74 -11.45
N VAL A 60 1.55 3.81 -11.29
CA VAL A 60 1.44 2.69 -10.36
C VAL A 60 2.36 2.92 -9.17
N VAL A 61 1.80 2.81 -7.97
CA VAL A 61 2.55 2.78 -6.70
C VAL A 61 3.33 1.48 -6.62
N ARG A 62 4.62 1.58 -6.24
CA ARG A 62 5.51 0.43 -6.15
C ARG A 62 5.05 -0.58 -5.10
N ILE A 63 5.02 -1.85 -5.49
CA ILE A 63 4.67 -2.95 -4.60
C ILE A 63 5.85 -3.30 -3.69
N PHE A 64 5.56 -3.92 -2.55
CA PHE A 64 6.56 -4.30 -1.56
C PHE A 64 7.66 -5.20 -2.14
N GLU A 65 7.31 -6.18 -2.99
CA GLU A 65 8.27 -7.12 -3.59
C GLU A 65 9.33 -6.44 -4.48
N ASP A 66 8.99 -5.29 -5.07
CA ASP A 66 9.89 -4.52 -5.92
C ASP A 66 10.59 -3.38 -5.18
N SER A 67 10.25 -3.19 -3.89
CA SER A 67 10.76 -2.08 -3.07
C SER A 67 12.15 -2.36 -2.49
N VAL A 68 12.57 -3.63 -2.46
CA VAL A 68 13.88 -4.05 -1.95
C VAL A 68 14.71 -4.64 -3.07
N ARG A 69 15.89 -4.07 -3.30
CA ARG A 69 16.81 -4.52 -4.33
C ARG A 69 17.19 -6.00 -4.12
N ASN A 70 17.06 -6.81 -5.16
CA ASN A 70 17.32 -8.25 -5.16
C ASN A 70 16.45 -9.04 -4.16
N ALA A 71 15.28 -8.51 -3.77
CA ALA A 71 14.31 -9.30 -3.03
C ALA A 71 13.91 -10.54 -3.85
N PRO A 72 13.66 -11.67 -3.18
CA PRO A 72 13.12 -12.84 -3.87
C PRO A 72 11.67 -12.58 -4.27
N HIS A 73 11.31 -13.01 -5.48
CA HIS A 73 9.93 -13.10 -5.97
C HIS A 73 9.49 -14.56 -5.92
N PRO A 74 9.05 -15.08 -4.76
CA PRO A 74 8.79 -16.50 -4.57
C PRO A 74 7.69 -17.07 -5.47
N HIS A 75 6.83 -16.20 -6.01
CA HIS A 75 5.67 -16.56 -6.83
C HIS A 75 5.84 -16.15 -8.29
N GLY A 76 7.06 -15.81 -8.72
CA GLY A 76 7.28 -15.19 -10.03
C GLY A 76 7.12 -13.67 -9.98
N HIS A 77 7.58 -12.99 -11.03
CA HIS A 77 7.75 -11.54 -11.05
C HIS A 77 7.01 -10.94 -12.25
N ASN A 78 6.16 -9.95 -12.00
CA ASN A 78 5.60 -9.11 -13.06
C ASN A 78 6.59 -7.98 -13.38
N THR A 79 7.21 -8.05 -14.55
CA THR A 79 8.29 -7.13 -14.91
C THR A 79 7.81 -5.78 -15.46
N ASN A 80 6.50 -5.58 -15.61
CA ASN A 80 5.90 -4.34 -16.11
C ASN A 80 4.47 -4.16 -15.60
N LEU A 81 4.33 -3.88 -14.30
CA LEU A 81 3.02 -3.68 -13.66
C LEU A 81 2.18 -2.57 -14.31
N PRO A 82 2.71 -1.37 -14.65
CA PRO A 82 1.93 -0.35 -15.35
C PRO A 82 1.40 -0.82 -16.72
N GLY A 83 2.23 -1.51 -17.51
CA GLY A 83 1.84 -1.99 -18.83
C GLY A 83 0.83 -3.13 -18.78
N THR A 84 1.02 -4.08 -17.85
CA THR A 84 0.08 -5.18 -17.64
C THR A 84 -1.26 -4.68 -17.09
N LEU A 85 -1.26 -3.67 -16.19
CA LEU A 85 -2.48 -2.99 -15.77
C LEU A 85 -3.21 -2.35 -16.96
N ALA A 86 -2.50 -1.57 -17.78
CA ALA A 86 -3.08 -0.92 -18.96
C ALA A 86 -3.76 -1.93 -19.90
N ARG A 87 -3.05 -3.03 -20.21
CA ARG A 87 -3.55 -4.16 -21.01
C ARG A 87 -4.85 -4.72 -20.43
N ASP A 88 -4.87 -5.01 -19.13
CA ASP A 88 -5.96 -5.74 -18.50
C ASP A 88 -7.21 -4.88 -18.24
N ILE A 89 -7.06 -3.56 -18.13
CA ILE A 89 -8.20 -2.62 -18.06
C ILE A 89 -8.66 -2.12 -19.44
N GLY A 90 -7.96 -2.50 -20.51
CA GLY A 90 -8.27 -2.05 -21.87
C GLY A 90 -7.93 -0.58 -22.13
N ALA A 91 -6.93 -0.04 -21.44
CA ALA A 91 -6.42 1.32 -21.65
C ALA A 91 -5.21 1.30 -22.61
N SER A 92 -4.94 2.43 -23.25
CA SER A 92 -3.77 2.61 -24.13
C SER A 92 -3.09 3.95 -23.85
N PRO A 93 -2.58 4.15 -22.62
CA PRO A 93 -2.01 5.42 -22.21
C PRO A 93 -0.72 5.73 -22.98
N ALA A 94 -0.47 7.01 -23.24
CA ALA A 94 0.80 7.48 -23.78
C ALA A 94 1.93 7.45 -22.75
N ARG A 95 1.59 7.44 -21.45
CA ARG A 95 2.55 7.49 -20.34
C ARG A 95 2.23 6.42 -19.31
N LEU A 96 3.26 5.65 -18.96
CA LEU A 96 3.23 4.66 -17.90
C LEU A 96 4.33 5.00 -16.89
N ILE A 97 4.00 5.08 -15.61
CA ILE A 97 4.91 5.42 -14.53
C ILE A 97 4.86 4.32 -13.48
N TYR A 98 6.03 3.86 -13.03
CA TYR A 98 6.18 3.04 -11.84
C TYR A 98 6.95 3.82 -10.77
N GLU A 99 6.24 4.21 -9.71
CA GLU A 99 6.70 5.20 -8.73
C GLU A 99 7.85 4.68 -7.85
N THR A 100 8.47 5.61 -7.12
CA THR A 100 9.39 5.33 -6.02
C THR A 100 8.71 4.65 -4.83
N VAL A 101 9.52 4.09 -3.94
CA VAL A 101 9.06 3.47 -2.69
C VAL A 101 8.54 4.54 -1.72
N GLY A 102 7.45 4.23 -1.04
CA GLY A 102 7.07 4.88 0.21
C GLY A 102 5.61 5.26 0.31
N GLY A 103 5.10 5.32 1.55
CA GLY A 103 3.68 5.58 1.83
C GLY A 103 3.18 6.96 1.41
N GLN A 104 4.09 7.91 1.14
CA GLN A 104 3.76 9.23 0.58
C GLN A 104 3.34 9.17 -0.89
N SER A 105 3.74 8.14 -1.62
CA SER A 105 3.61 8.08 -3.08
C SER A 105 2.18 8.25 -3.62
N PRO A 106 1.10 7.69 -3.03
CA PRO A 106 -0.23 7.84 -3.60
C PRO A 106 -0.69 9.31 -3.63
N GLN A 107 -0.46 10.05 -2.54
CA GLN A 107 -0.83 11.46 -2.47
C GLN A 107 0.11 12.35 -3.30
N ALA A 108 1.40 12.01 -3.36
CA ALA A 108 2.35 12.72 -4.22
C ALA A 108 1.95 12.59 -5.71
N LEU A 109 1.53 11.40 -6.14
CA LEU A 109 1.02 11.16 -7.49
C LEU A 109 -0.26 11.95 -7.77
N VAL A 110 -1.20 12.05 -6.80
CA VAL A 110 -2.39 12.90 -6.96
C VAL A 110 -1.99 14.34 -7.23
N ASN A 111 -1.04 14.88 -6.47
CA ASN A 111 -0.54 16.24 -6.65
C ASN A 111 0.15 16.42 -8.00
N GLU A 112 0.99 15.46 -8.41
CA GLU A 112 1.69 15.50 -9.70
C GLU A 112 0.72 15.45 -10.88
N MET A 113 -0.22 14.50 -10.89
CA MET A 113 -1.19 14.35 -11.97
C MET A 113 -2.11 15.57 -12.05
N ALA A 114 -2.55 16.10 -10.91
CA ALA A 114 -3.34 17.33 -10.85
C ALA A 114 -2.58 18.53 -11.45
N ALA A 115 -1.29 18.68 -11.13
CA ALA A 115 -0.46 19.74 -11.70
C ALA A 115 -0.27 19.58 -13.22
N LYS A 116 -0.05 18.36 -13.71
CA LYS A 116 0.08 18.08 -15.15
C LYS A 116 -1.21 18.35 -15.92
N ILE A 117 -2.37 17.97 -15.36
CA ILE A 117 -3.69 18.29 -15.92
C ILE A 117 -3.87 19.81 -15.99
N HIS A 118 -3.55 20.51 -14.89
CA HIS A 118 -3.66 21.96 -14.85
C HIS A 118 -2.75 22.66 -15.87
N ALA A 119 -1.55 22.12 -16.08
CA ALA A 119 -0.61 22.61 -17.09
C ALA A 119 -1.03 22.29 -18.53
N GLY A 120 -2.00 21.38 -18.73
CA GLY A 120 -2.43 20.89 -20.04
C GLY A 120 -1.48 19.85 -20.65
N GLU A 121 -0.63 19.21 -19.84
CA GLU A 121 0.33 18.19 -20.27
C GLU A 121 -0.29 16.81 -20.45
N ILE A 122 -1.35 16.54 -19.69
CA ILE A 122 -2.15 15.31 -19.71
C ILE A 122 -3.63 15.68 -19.52
N ASP A 123 -4.54 14.81 -19.93
CA ASP A 123 -5.98 15.03 -19.91
C ASP A 123 -6.68 14.12 -18.90
N CYS A 124 -6.24 12.86 -18.78
CA CYS A 124 -6.81 11.89 -17.85
C CYS A 124 -5.74 10.94 -17.30
N ALA A 125 -5.65 10.89 -15.98
CA ALA A 125 -4.73 10.00 -15.27
C ALA A 125 -5.46 8.96 -14.43
N LEU A 126 -4.93 7.74 -14.40
CA LEU A 126 -5.27 6.71 -13.43
C LEU A 126 -4.08 6.50 -12.49
N ILE A 127 -4.31 6.63 -11.18
CA ILE A 127 -3.35 6.27 -10.14
C ILE A 127 -3.81 4.96 -9.52
N SER A 128 -2.93 3.96 -9.45
CA SER A 128 -3.28 2.64 -8.93
C SER A 128 -2.16 2.02 -8.10
N GLY A 129 -2.49 1.01 -7.32
CA GLY A 129 -1.56 0.33 -6.42
C GLY A 129 -2.26 -0.83 -5.72
N SER A 130 -1.48 -1.80 -5.24
CA SER A 130 -2.00 -3.01 -4.62
C SER A 130 -0.93 -3.72 -3.81
N GLU A 131 -1.32 -4.54 -2.84
CA GLU A 131 -0.43 -5.47 -2.14
C GLU A 131 -1.10 -6.83 -1.99
N ALA A 132 -0.34 -7.91 -2.14
CA ALA A 132 -0.83 -9.28 -1.98
C ALA A 132 -0.05 -10.06 -0.90
N ASN A 133 0.50 -9.35 0.11
CA ASN A 133 1.37 -9.94 1.13
C ASN A 133 0.73 -11.09 1.92
N ARG A 134 -0.56 -10.97 2.30
CA ARG A 134 -1.30 -12.05 2.94
C ARG A 134 -1.37 -13.30 2.06
N ALA A 135 -1.63 -13.11 0.77
CA ALA A 135 -1.66 -14.20 -0.20
C ALA A 135 -0.27 -14.85 -0.34
N SER A 136 0.79 -14.06 -0.55
CA SER A 136 2.15 -14.60 -0.66
C SER A 136 2.52 -15.49 0.54
N LYS A 137 2.19 -15.02 1.75
CA LYS A 137 2.47 -15.73 3.00
C LYS A 137 1.60 -16.96 3.20
N GLY A 138 0.31 -16.83 2.91
CA GLY A 138 -0.65 -17.92 2.98
C GLY A 138 -0.28 -19.08 2.06
N ALA A 139 0.04 -18.76 0.79
CA ALA A 139 0.50 -19.71 -0.20
C ALA A 139 1.70 -20.52 0.30
N ARG A 140 2.75 -19.82 0.78
CA ARG A 140 3.95 -20.48 1.34
C ARG A 140 3.66 -21.30 2.58
N ARG A 141 2.81 -20.80 3.49
CA ARG A 141 2.43 -21.50 4.72
C ARG A 141 1.71 -22.82 4.43
N HIS A 142 0.86 -22.82 3.40
CA HIS A 142 0.02 -23.97 3.04
C HIS A 142 0.58 -24.81 1.89
N GLY A 143 1.75 -24.47 1.35
CA GLY A 143 2.36 -25.19 0.21
C GLY A 143 1.52 -25.09 -1.07
N VAL A 144 0.83 -23.98 -1.28
CA VAL A 144 0.03 -23.72 -2.48
C VAL A 144 0.88 -22.94 -3.48
N GLU A 145 1.07 -23.52 -4.67
CA GLU A 145 1.79 -22.88 -5.77
C GLU A 145 0.90 -21.83 -6.44
N ILE A 146 1.28 -20.55 -6.34
CA ILE A 146 0.65 -19.43 -7.04
C ILE A 146 1.64 -18.82 -8.02
N ASN A 147 1.14 -18.22 -9.11
CA ASN A 147 1.97 -17.62 -10.15
C ASN A 147 1.59 -16.16 -10.41
N TRP A 148 2.53 -15.27 -10.17
CA TRP A 148 2.46 -13.83 -10.37
C TRP A 148 3.37 -13.36 -11.51
N ALA A 149 4.07 -14.27 -12.19
CA ALA A 149 4.88 -13.93 -13.36
C ALA A 149 4.00 -13.45 -14.52
N ASP A 150 4.32 -12.26 -15.03
CA ASP A 150 3.67 -11.64 -16.18
C ASP A 150 4.60 -10.53 -16.73
N GLY A 151 4.24 -9.94 -17.85
CA GLY A 151 4.93 -8.79 -18.41
C GLY A 151 4.15 -8.18 -19.57
N ALA A 152 4.53 -6.97 -19.91
CA ALA A 152 4.03 -6.27 -21.09
C ALA A 152 5.23 -5.65 -21.83
N ASP A 153 5.17 -5.68 -23.16
CA ASP A 153 6.11 -4.98 -24.02
C ASP A 153 5.63 -3.54 -24.24
N ALA A 154 5.66 -2.75 -23.15
CA ALA A 154 5.24 -1.36 -23.13
C ALA A 154 6.32 -0.51 -22.46
N ALA A 155 6.70 0.60 -23.08
CA ALA A 155 7.64 1.53 -22.48
C ALA A 155 7.02 2.18 -21.24
N TYR A 156 7.77 2.22 -20.14
CA TYR A 156 7.35 2.85 -18.89
C TYR A 156 8.53 3.55 -18.21
N GLU A 157 8.23 4.57 -17.41
CA GLU A 157 9.18 5.27 -16.56
C GLU A 157 9.28 4.52 -15.22
N ASP A 158 10.39 3.80 -15.00
CA ASP A 158 10.70 3.21 -13.71
C ASP A 158 11.48 4.22 -12.83
N ARG A 159 10.84 4.75 -11.78
CA ARG A 159 11.46 5.70 -10.86
C ARG A 159 12.36 5.04 -9.79
N GLY A 160 12.42 3.70 -9.79
CA GLY A 160 13.28 2.91 -8.92
C GLY A 160 12.92 3.00 -7.43
N SER A 161 13.89 2.76 -6.55
CA SER A 161 13.65 2.71 -5.10
C SER A 161 13.59 4.09 -4.42
N GLY A 162 13.86 5.18 -5.13
CA GLY A 162 14.06 6.49 -4.53
C GLY A 162 15.36 6.60 -3.73
N PRO A 163 15.53 7.68 -2.93
CA PRO A 163 16.73 7.90 -2.14
C PRO A 163 16.86 6.87 -1.02
N MET A 164 18.11 6.57 -0.62
CA MET A 164 18.38 5.71 0.53
C MET A 164 17.82 6.34 1.80
N MET A 165 16.90 5.64 2.46
CA MET A 165 16.23 6.13 3.68
C MET A 165 17.03 5.87 4.97
N LEU A 166 18.08 5.05 4.89
CA LEU A 166 18.88 4.63 6.04
C LEU A 166 20.34 5.05 5.86
N SER A 167 20.92 5.64 6.89
CA SER A 167 22.36 5.89 7.01
C SER A 167 23.10 4.61 7.41
N ARG A 168 24.42 4.60 7.19
CA ARG A 168 25.28 3.49 7.62
C ARG A 168 25.31 3.37 9.15
N GLU A 169 25.25 4.51 9.82
CA GLU A 169 25.23 4.63 11.27
C GLU A 169 23.96 4.01 11.85
N GLU A 170 22.79 4.29 11.29
CA GLU A 170 21.53 3.69 11.72
C GLU A 170 21.55 2.16 11.55
N ILE A 171 22.01 1.66 10.40
CA ILE A 171 22.14 0.23 10.14
C ILE A 171 23.09 -0.42 11.15
N LYS A 172 24.24 0.20 11.42
CA LYS A 172 25.22 -0.29 12.40
C LYS A 172 24.64 -0.43 13.81
N HIS A 173 23.68 0.41 14.18
CA HIS A 173 23.01 0.38 15.48
C HIS A 173 21.68 -0.40 15.47
N GLY A 174 21.36 -1.10 14.38
CA GLY A 174 20.16 -1.94 14.27
C GLY A 174 18.86 -1.18 13.97
N LEU A 175 18.93 0.11 13.62
CA LEU A 175 17.79 0.90 13.18
C LEU A 175 17.52 0.64 11.70
N VAL A 176 16.88 -0.50 11.43
CA VAL A 176 16.69 -1.03 10.06
C VAL A 176 15.22 -1.18 9.66
N ALA A 177 14.30 -1.04 10.61
CA ALA A 177 12.86 -1.15 10.38
C ALA A 177 12.14 0.10 10.89
N PRO A 178 11.09 0.59 10.20
CA PRO A 178 10.35 1.78 10.61
C PRO A 178 9.90 1.74 12.07
N ALA A 179 9.45 0.57 12.55
CA ALA A 179 9.00 0.40 13.93
C ALA A 179 10.05 0.82 14.97
N TYR A 180 11.35 0.65 14.69
CA TYR A 180 12.42 1.06 15.62
C TYR A 180 12.63 2.58 15.62
N PHE A 181 12.49 3.25 14.47
CA PHE A 181 12.57 4.71 14.39
C PHE A 181 11.39 5.36 15.10
N TYR A 182 10.17 4.92 14.81
CA TYR A 182 8.98 5.45 15.46
C TYR A 182 8.96 5.15 16.97
N ALA A 183 9.53 4.02 17.40
CA ALA A 183 9.69 3.70 18.81
C ALA A 183 10.59 4.72 19.53
N LEU A 184 11.70 5.15 18.90
CA LEU A 184 12.54 6.20 19.44
C LEU A 184 11.78 7.53 19.55
N PHE A 185 10.97 7.87 18.54
CA PHE A 185 10.16 9.09 18.55
C PHE A 185 9.11 9.08 19.66
N GLU A 186 8.37 7.98 19.81
CA GLU A 186 7.37 7.84 20.87
C GLU A 186 7.99 7.89 22.27
N ASN A 187 9.15 7.26 22.48
CA ASN A 187 9.87 7.39 23.75
C ASN A 187 10.34 8.83 24.03
N ALA A 188 10.76 9.57 23.00
CA ALA A 188 11.12 10.98 23.15
C ALA A 188 9.90 11.85 23.48
N ILE A 189 8.74 11.56 22.88
CA ILE A 189 7.46 12.21 23.20
C ILE A 189 7.08 11.89 24.65
N ALA A 190 7.07 10.62 25.04
CA ALA A 190 6.75 10.19 26.41
C ALA A 190 7.64 10.90 27.44
N GLY A 191 8.95 10.99 27.18
CA GLY A 191 9.90 11.69 28.03
C GLY A 191 9.60 13.19 28.16
N ARG A 192 9.20 13.84 27.06
CA ARG A 192 8.80 15.27 27.08
C ARG A 192 7.51 15.49 27.85
N GLU A 193 6.54 14.59 27.73
CA GLU A 193 5.24 14.68 28.42
C GLU A 193 5.32 14.19 29.89
N GLY A 194 6.48 13.69 30.33
CA GLY A 194 6.65 13.15 31.69
C GLY A 194 5.86 11.87 31.93
N GLU A 195 5.53 11.13 30.87
CA GLU A 195 4.75 9.91 30.93
C GLU A 195 5.64 8.70 31.19
N SER A 196 5.21 7.82 32.09
CA SER A 196 5.73 6.46 32.15
C SER A 196 5.30 5.66 30.93
N ARG A 197 6.03 4.57 30.66
CA ARG A 197 5.72 3.60 29.59
C ARG A 197 4.24 3.19 29.54
N SER A 198 3.63 2.89 30.69
CA SER A 198 2.23 2.45 30.75
C SER A 198 1.23 3.58 30.50
N GLN A 199 1.54 4.81 30.97
CA GLN A 199 0.74 6.00 30.68
C GLN A 199 0.76 6.30 29.19
N HIS A 200 1.95 6.28 28.58
CA HIS A 200 2.12 6.56 27.16
C HIS A 200 1.45 5.50 26.27
N ARG A 201 1.59 4.21 26.59
CA ARG A 201 0.83 3.14 25.93
C ARG A 201 -0.68 3.34 26.01
N ARG A 202 -1.18 3.78 27.15
CA ARG A 202 -2.61 4.06 27.31
C ARG A 202 -3.04 5.30 26.52
N ALA A 203 -2.18 6.31 26.37
CA ALA A 203 -2.39 7.43 25.46
C ALA A 203 -2.46 6.97 23.99
N MET A 204 -1.49 6.18 23.52
CA MET A 204 -1.53 5.58 22.18
C MET A 204 -2.78 4.73 21.97
N ALA A 205 -3.18 3.92 22.96
CA ALA A 205 -4.39 3.10 22.88
C ALA A 205 -5.67 3.93 22.75
N ARG A 206 -5.77 5.07 23.46
CA ARG A 206 -6.88 6.01 23.30
C ARG A 206 -6.93 6.64 21.90
N LEU A 207 -5.76 6.90 21.31
CA LEU A 207 -5.67 7.40 19.93
C LEU A 207 -6.10 6.31 18.93
N PHE A 208 -5.65 5.07 19.10
CA PHE A 208 -5.85 3.99 18.12
C PHE A 208 -7.21 3.29 18.22
N GLN A 209 -7.86 3.27 19.39
CA GLN A 209 -9.14 2.58 19.54
C GLN A 209 -10.20 3.07 18.54
N PRO A 210 -10.43 4.38 18.34
CA PRO A 210 -11.38 4.87 17.34
C PRO A 210 -11.05 4.46 15.90
N PHE A 211 -9.75 4.30 15.57
CA PHE A 211 -9.32 3.79 14.27
C PHE A 211 -9.71 2.31 14.12
N SER A 212 -9.49 1.49 15.16
CA SER A 212 -9.90 0.07 15.13
C SER A 212 -11.42 -0.10 15.02
N ALA A 213 -12.20 0.75 15.71
CA ALA A 213 -13.66 0.75 15.60
C ALA A 213 -14.13 1.12 14.20
N THR A 214 -13.42 2.04 13.53
CA THR A 214 -13.70 2.41 12.13
C THR A 214 -13.34 1.27 11.19
N ALA A 215 -12.17 0.64 11.36
CA ALA A 215 -11.74 -0.51 10.57
C ALA A 215 -12.71 -1.69 10.70
N ALA A 216 -13.25 -1.96 11.89
CA ALA A 216 -14.21 -3.05 12.12
C ALA A 216 -15.51 -2.94 11.31
N ARG A 217 -15.88 -1.73 10.88
CA ARG A 217 -17.07 -1.47 10.06
C ARG A 217 -16.75 -1.25 8.59
N ASN A 218 -15.47 -1.25 8.21
CA ASN A 218 -15.04 -1.01 6.85
C ASN A 218 -15.04 -2.33 6.06
N PRO A 219 -15.83 -2.48 4.98
CA PRO A 219 -15.84 -3.69 4.17
C PRO A 219 -14.49 -3.98 3.49
N HIS A 220 -13.62 -2.97 3.38
CA HIS A 220 -12.26 -3.09 2.83
C HIS A 220 -11.17 -3.29 3.90
N ALA A 221 -11.52 -3.56 5.16
CA ALA A 221 -10.55 -3.89 6.19
C ALA A 221 -10.12 -5.36 6.13
N GLN A 222 -8.81 -5.61 6.07
CA GLN A 222 -8.25 -6.97 6.16
C GLN A 222 -8.54 -7.62 7.53
N PHE A 223 -8.47 -6.83 8.61
CA PHE A 223 -8.71 -7.26 9.98
C PHE A 223 -9.83 -6.41 10.60
N PRO A 224 -11.11 -6.75 10.35
CA PRO A 224 -12.25 -5.95 10.80
C PRO A 224 -12.59 -6.26 12.26
N VAL A 225 -11.65 -6.02 13.18
CA VAL A 225 -11.83 -6.26 14.62
C VAL A 225 -11.60 -4.97 15.38
N GLU A 226 -12.60 -4.58 16.18
CA GLU A 226 -12.45 -3.49 17.13
C GLU A 226 -11.69 -3.99 18.35
N HIS A 227 -10.72 -3.20 18.82
CA HIS A 227 -9.94 -3.50 20.01
C HIS A 227 -10.19 -2.47 21.09
N SER A 228 -10.41 -2.91 22.33
CA SER A 228 -10.58 -1.98 23.45
C SER A 228 -9.27 -1.28 23.81
N ILE A 229 -9.38 -0.11 24.44
CA ILE A 229 -8.22 0.63 24.96
C ILE A 229 -7.42 -0.26 25.93
N ASP A 230 -8.10 -1.01 26.80
CA ASP A 230 -7.43 -1.88 27.77
C ASP A 230 -6.67 -3.01 27.09
N PHE A 231 -7.19 -3.59 26.00
CA PHE A 231 -6.46 -4.59 25.22
C PHE A 231 -5.24 -3.98 24.54
N LEU A 232 -5.42 -2.84 23.84
CA LEU A 232 -4.34 -2.18 23.10
C LEU A 232 -3.20 -1.71 24.02
N ALA A 233 -3.51 -1.28 25.24
CA ALA A 233 -2.52 -0.78 26.21
C ALA A 233 -1.82 -1.89 27.02
N THR A 234 -2.35 -3.12 27.03
CA THR A 234 -1.88 -4.20 27.92
C THR A 234 -1.06 -5.24 27.16
N PRO A 235 0.21 -5.48 27.55
CA PRO A 235 0.98 -6.60 27.01
C PRO A 235 0.32 -7.93 27.33
N SER A 236 0.19 -8.79 26.32
CA SER A 236 -0.30 -10.17 26.48
C SER A 236 0.35 -11.10 25.46
N ARG A 237 -0.03 -12.38 25.45
CA ARG A 237 0.40 -13.31 24.40
C ARG A 237 -0.18 -12.92 23.03
N GLU A 238 -1.38 -12.35 23.02
CA GLU A 238 -2.10 -11.90 21.82
C GLU A 238 -1.71 -10.47 21.40
N ASN A 239 -1.12 -9.68 22.30
CA ASN A 239 -0.65 -8.31 22.10
C ASN A 239 0.75 -8.12 22.71
N TYR A 240 1.73 -8.92 22.26
CA TYR A 240 3.09 -8.93 22.83
C TYR A 240 3.88 -7.67 22.47
N GLU A 241 4.94 -7.40 23.24
CA GLU A 241 5.84 -6.27 23.01
C GLU A 241 6.69 -6.51 21.75
N TYR A 242 6.79 -5.51 20.88
CA TYR A 242 7.56 -5.62 19.63
C TYR A 242 8.73 -4.64 19.57
N ALA A 243 8.45 -3.35 19.64
CA ALA A 243 9.44 -2.28 19.65
C ALA A 243 8.97 -1.21 20.63
N ASP A 244 9.56 -1.17 21.82
CA ASP A 244 9.03 -0.36 22.92
C ASP A 244 8.87 1.12 22.54
N PRO A 245 7.68 1.76 22.68
CA PRO A 245 6.53 1.34 23.49
C PRO A 245 5.46 0.50 22.76
N PHE A 246 5.66 0.16 21.49
CA PHE A 246 4.69 -0.56 20.67
C PHE A 246 4.52 -2.03 21.06
N LEU A 247 3.26 -2.41 21.13
CA LEU A 247 2.76 -3.78 21.18
C LEU A 247 2.30 -4.19 19.78
N LYS A 248 2.12 -5.49 19.57
CA LYS A 248 1.72 -6.09 18.29
C LYS A 248 0.63 -5.30 17.56
N TRP A 249 -0.45 -4.92 18.24
CA TRP A 249 -1.61 -4.26 17.62
C TRP A 249 -1.49 -2.74 17.45
N PHE A 250 -0.36 -2.14 17.84
CA PHE A 250 0.01 -0.77 17.41
C PHE A 250 0.73 -0.76 16.06
N ILE A 251 1.08 -1.93 15.52
CA ILE A 251 1.87 -2.07 14.29
C ILE A 251 1.02 -2.78 13.24
N ALA A 252 1.28 -2.49 11.97
CA ALA A 252 0.67 -3.19 10.85
C ALA A 252 0.87 -4.72 10.98
N GLN A 253 -0.19 -5.47 10.69
CA GLN A 253 -0.18 -6.92 10.74
C GLN A 253 0.36 -7.49 9.43
N ASP A 254 1.65 -7.26 9.18
CA ASP A 254 2.34 -7.75 7.99
C ASP A 254 2.87 -9.19 8.20
N ALA A 255 2.26 -10.00 9.07
CA ALA A 255 2.79 -11.28 9.60
C ALA A 255 2.20 -12.54 8.96
#